data_AF-A0A2V7RNW5-F1
#
_entry.id   AF-A0A2V7RNW5-F1
#
_cell.length_a   1.000
_cell.length_b   1.000
_cell.length_c   1.000
_cell.angle_alpha   90.00
_cell.angle_beta   90.00
_cell.angle_gamma   90.00
#
_symmetry.space_group_name_H-M   'P 1'
#
loop_
_entity.id
_entity.type
_entity.pdbx_description
1 polymer ?
#
loop_
_entity_poly.entity_id
_entity_poly.type
_entity_poly.pdbx_seq_one_letter_code
_entity_poly.pdbx_strand_id
1 'polypeptide(L)'
;MHRLRFAPSPTGYLHVGVARTALFNWLFVKHYGGQFLLRVEDTDRTRSTDESTRIIFEGLRWLGLEWDEEVVHQGANLAQHRADAQRLLERGAAYRCFCTPDEIEARRREAEA
;
A
#
# COMPACT_ATOMS: atom_id res chain seq x y z
N MET A 1 11.74 17.55 -9.10
CA MET A 1 12.25 16.62 -8.08
C MET A 1 11.41 15.35 -8.12
N HIS A 2 12.02 14.19 -8.33
CA HIS A 2 11.28 12.91 -8.37
C HIS A 2 10.95 12.45 -6.96
N ARG A 3 9.74 11.93 -6.73
CA ARG A 3 9.33 11.34 -5.46
C ARG A 3 8.80 9.95 -5.74
N LEU A 4 9.48 8.93 -5.27
CA LEU A 4 9.04 7.54 -5.38
C LEU A 4 8.75 6.99 -4.00
N ARG A 5 7.71 6.16 -3.89
CA ARG A 5 7.41 5.44 -2.65
C ARG A 5 7.55 3.94 -2.81
N PHE A 6 8.15 3.32 -1.79
CA PHE A 6 8.01 1.90 -1.52
C PHE A 6 6.85 1.70 -0.53
N ALA A 7 5.88 0.86 -0.89
CA ALA A 7 4.60 0.74 -0.19
C ALA A 7 4.28 -0.72 0.19
N PRO A 8 4.96 -1.31 1.20
CA PRO A 8 4.73 -2.68 1.61
C PRO A 8 3.51 -2.82 2.53
N SER A 9 2.79 -3.93 2.40
CA SER A 9 1.80 -4.38 3.40
C SER A 9 2.52 -5.19 4.50
N PRO A 10 2.26 -4.93 5.79
CA PRO A 10 2.92 -5.61 6.89
C PRO A 10 2.28 -6.98 7.19
N THR A 11 2.30 -7.88 6.22
CA THR A 11 1.65 -9.20 6.30
C THR A 11 2.65 -10.36 6.34
N GLY A 12 3.89 -10.11 6.77
CA GLY A 12 4.98 -11.08 6.81
C GLY A 12 6.34 -10.48 6.46
N TYR A 13 7.25 -11.33 5.99
CA TYR A 13 8.64 -10.97 5.73
C TYR A 13 8.83 -10.14 4.46
N LEU A 14 9.88 -9.32 4.45
CA LEU A 14 10.36 -8.62 3.26
C LEU A 14 10.99 -9.63 2.27
N HIS A 15 10.18 -10.17 1.36
CA HIS A 15 10.67 -11.07 0.32
C HIS A 15 11.60 -10.36 -0.67
N VAL A 16 12.52 -11.12 -1.28
CA VAL A 16 13.53 -10.62 -2.23
C VAL A 16 12.90 -9.84 -3.39
N GLY A 17 11.78 -10.31 -3.92
CA GLY A 17 11.07 -9.60 -5.00
C GLY A 17 10.58 -8.21 -4.59
N VAL A 18 10.14 -8.08 -3.33
CA VAL A 18 9.69 -6.81 -2.75
C VAL A 18 10.89 -5.90 -2.44
N ALA A 19 11.97 -6.45 -1.90
CA ALA A 19 13.22 -5.74 -1.67
C ALA A 19 13.82 -5.18 -2.96
N ARG A 20 13.75 -5.91 -4.08
CA ARG A 20 14.18 -5.44 -5.40
C ARG A 20 13.42 -4.19 -5.84
N THR A 21 12.10 -4.14 -5.60
CA THR A 21 11.30 -2.95 -5.91
C THR A 21 11.70 -1.75 -5.06
N ALA A 22 11.95 -1.96 -3.77
CA ALA A 22 12.48 -0.90 -2.88
C ALA A 22 13.81 -0.36 -3.40
N LEU A 23 14.75 -1.26 -3.75
CA LEU A 23 16.06 -0.92 -4.29
C LEU A 23 15.95 -0.11 -5.59
N PHE A 24 15.07 -0.49 -6.52
CA PHE A 24 14.92 0.25 -7.78
C PHE A 24 14.37 1.65 -7.58
N ASN A 25 13.34 1.80 -6.73
CA ASN A 25 12.82 3.12 -6.38
C ASN A 25 13.90 3.99 -5.73
N TRP A 26 14.69 3.42 -4.82
CA TRP A 26 15.78 4.11 -4.14
C TRP A 26 16.90 4.52 -5.11
N LEU A 27 17.38 3.60 -5.96
CA LEU A 27 18.42 3.88 -6.96
C LEU A 27 17.97 4.95 -7.96
N PHE A 28 16.71 4.88 -8.41
CA PHE A 28 16.16 5.87 -9.33
C PHE A 28 16.21 7.28 -8.73
N VAL A 29 15.73 7.46 -7.51
CA VAL A 29 15.72 8.80 -6.90
C VAL A 29 17.12 9.26 -6.50
N LYS A 30 18.03 8.36 -6.10
CA LYS A 30 19.44 8.73 -5.87
C LYS A 30 20.13 9.19 -7.16
N HIS A 31 19.83 8.56 -8.30
CA HIS A 31 20.38 8.96 -9.59
C HIS A 31 19.89 10.35 -10.03
N TYR A 32 18.60 10.67 -9.82
CA TYR A 32 17.99 11.93 -10.27
C TYR A 32 17.86 13.01 -9.19
N GLY A 33 18.45 12.84 -8.01
CA GLY A 33 18.34 13.80 -6.90
C GLY A 33 16.90 13.99 -6.39
N GLY A 34 16.16 12.90 -6.26
CA GLY A 34 14.79 12.85 -5.73
C GLY A 34 14.69 12.36 -4.28
N GLN A 35 13.47 12.03 -3.86
CA GLN A 35 13.15 11.49 -2.53
C GLN A 35 12.58 10.06 -2.61
N PHE A 36 13.08 9.20 -1.76
CA PHE A 36 12.60 7.85 -1.46
C PHE A 36 11.71 7.89 -0.21
N LEU A 37 10.44 7.55 -0.38
CA LEU A 37 9.43 7.60 0.67
C LEU A 37 9.01 6.19 1.09
N LEU A 38 8.73 6.00 2.38
CA LEU A 38 8.18 4.76 2.92
C LEU A 38 6.72 4.96 3.36
N ARG A 39 5.85 4.08 2.89
CA ARG A 39 4.44 4.08 3.27
C ARG A 39 3.96 2.68 3.62
N VAL A 40 3.56 2.46 4.87
CA VAL A 40 3.04 1.18 5.32
C VAL A 40 1.58 1.05 4.89
N GLU A 41 1.25 0.00 4.14
CA GLU A 41 -0.10 -0.31 3.66
C GLU A 41 -0.83 -1.21 4.69
N ASP A 42 -1.05 -0.68 5.90
CA ASP A 42 -1.65 -1.33 7.09
C ASP A 42 -3.17 -1.19 7.19
N THR A 43 -3.87 -1.12 6.05
CA THR A 43 -5.33 -0.94 6.02
C THR A 43 -6.10 -2.19 6.44
N ASP A 44 -5.51 -3.37 6.21
CA ASP A 44 -6.05 -4.64 6.68
C ASP A 44 -5.52 -4.99 8.07
N ARG A 45 -6.28 -4.59 9.09
CA ARG A 45 -5.90 -4.80 10.50
C ARG A 45 -5.81 -6.27 10.91
N THR A 46 -6.44 -7.18 10.17
CA THR A 46 -6.41 -8.61 10.51
C THR A 46 -5.11 -9.29 10.09
N ARG A 47 -4.48 -8.76 9.04
CA ARG A 47 -3.21 -9.27 8.50
C ARG A 47 -2.01 -8.41 8.85
N SER A 48 -2.23 -7.17 9.29
CA SER A 48 -1.18 -6.21 9.63
C SER A 48 -0.73 -6.38 11.07
N THR A 49 0.55 -6.71 11.29
CA THR A 49 1.14 -6.81 12.63
C THR A 49 2.28 -5.82 12.84
N ASP A 50 2.45 -5.36 14.07
CA ASP A 50 3.58 -4.50 14.47
C ASP A 50 4.91 -5.21 14.23
N GLU A 51 4.95 -6.53 14.46
CA GLU A 51 6.11 -7.37 14.17
C GLU A 51 6.48 -7.36 12.69
N SER A 52 5.51 -7.55 11.79
CA SER A 52 5.76 -7.50 10.34
C SER A 52 6.23 -6.10 9.90
N THR A 53 5.65 -5.05 10.48
CA THR A 53 6.09 -3.66 10.23
C THR A 53 7.54 -3.45 10.65
N ARG A 54 7.92 -3.96 11.82
CA ARG A 54 9.30 -3.90 12.32
C ARG A 54 10.27 -4.64 11.42
N ILE A 55 9.93 -5.86 11.00
CA ILE A 55 10.75 -6.68 10.09
C ILE A 55 11.01 -5.95 8.77
N ILE A 56 10.00 -5.25 8.23
CA ILE A 56 10.17 -4.43 7.01
C ILE A 56 11.20 -3.32 7.26
N PHE A 57 11.09 -2.57 8.36
CA PHE A 57 12.00 -1.47 8.66
C PHE A 57 13.44 -1.95 8.89
N GLU A 58 13.60 -3.05 9.63
CA GLU A 58 14.90 -3.67 9.87
C GLU A 58 15.52 -4.18 8.56
N GLY A 59 14.74 -4.83 7.69
CA GLY A 59 15.21 -5.28 6.38
C GLY A 59 15.66 -4.15 5.47
N LEU A 60 14.91 -3.04 5.41
CA LEU A 60 15.29 -1.86 4.62
C LEU A 60 16.58 -1.20 5.13
N ARG A 61 16.71 -1.03 6.46
CA ARG A 61 17.93 -0.48 7.07
C ARG A 61 19.14 -1.38 6.87
N TRP A 62 18.96 -2.70 6.99
CA TRP A 62 20.03 -3.66 6.72
C TRP A 62 20.54 -3.59 5.28
N LEU A 63 19.64 -3.32 4.32
CA LEU A 63 20.00 -3.08 2.91
C LEU A 63 20.58 -1.68 2.65
N GLY A 64 20.63 -0.78 3.64
CA GLY A 64 21.06 0.61 3.47
C GLY A 64 20.05 1.49 2.72
N LEU A 65 18.78 1.08 2.65
CA LEU A 65 17.71 1.80 1.94
C LEU A 65 17.00 2.79 2.87
N GLU A 66 17.69 3.86 3.23
CA GLU A 66 17.12 4.96 4.03
C GLU A 66 16.07 5.75 3.23
N TRP A 67 15.00 6.16 3.92
CA TRP A 67 13.90 6.98 3.38
C TRP A 67 13.96 8.41 3.93
N ASP A 68 13.45 9.36 3.15
CA ASP A 68 13.78 10.78 3.33
C ASP A 68 12.75 11.57 4.17
N GLU A 69 11.58 11.00 4.46
CA GLU A 69 10.48 11.65 5.21
C GLU A 69 9.91 10.72 6.29
N GLU A 70 9.08 11.26 7.17
CA GLU A 70 8.34 10.44 8.15
C GLU A 70 7.53 9.32 7.49
N VAL A 71 7.49 8.17 8.15
CA VAL A 71 6.77 7.00 7.64
C VAL A 71 5.27 7.29 7.65
N VAL A 72 4.62 7.06 6.51
CA VAL A 72 3.16 7.21 6.40
C VAL A 72 2.48 5.88 6.64
N HIS A 73 1.55 5.83 7.59
CA HIS A 73 0.67 4.69 7.84
C HIS A 73 -0.70 4.92 7.18
N GLN A 74 -1.08 4.07 6.23
CA GLN A 74 -2.37 4.22 5.52
C GLN A 74 -3.58 3.97 6.42
N GLY A 75 -3.46 3.07 7.40
CA GLY A 75 -4.51 2.77 8.38
C GLY A 75 -4.91 3.99 9.22
N ALA A 76 -4.03 4.98 9.37
CA ALA A 76 -4.32 6.24 10.05
C ALA A 76 -5.16 7.22 9.20
N ASN A 77 -5.25 7.03 7.88
CA ASN A 77 -5.90 7.94 6.94
C ASN A 77 -7.39 7.63 6.68
N LEU A 78 -8.03 6.82 7.53
CA LEU A 78 -9.42 6.39 7.33
C LEU A 78 -10.41 7.54 7.11
N ALA A 79 -10.26 8.64 7.85
CA ALA A 79 -11.12 9.81 7.71
C ALA A 79 -11.01 10.44 6.30
N GLN A 80 -9.78 10.56 5.80
CA GLN A 80 -9.52 11.09 4.46
C GLN A 80 -10.09 10.16 3.38
N HIS A 81 -9.86 8.84 3.50
CA HIS A 81 -10.41 7.87 2.54
C HIS A 81 -11.95 7.91 2.48
N ARG A 82 -12.62 8.08 3.62
CA ARG A 82 -14.09 8.24 3.66
C ARG A 82 -14.53 9.52 2.97
N ALA A 83 -13.85 10.64 3.22
CA ALA A 83 -14.15 11.90 2.55
C ALA A 83 -13.94 11.79 1.02
N ASP A 84 -12.88 11.10 0.59
CA ASP A 84 -12.58 10.88 -0.83
C ASP A 84 -13.65 10.01 -1.49
N ALA A 85 -14.03 8.90 -0.85
CA ALA A 85 -15.10 8.02 -1.32
C ALA A 85 -16.44 8.78 -1.45
N GLN A 86 -16.75 9.64 -0.48
CA GLN A 86 -17.96 10.48 -0.53
C GLN A 86 -17.92 11.45 -1.73
N ARG A 87 -16.78 12.11 -1.98
CA ARG A 87 -16.63 12.97 -3.18
C ARG A 87 -16.76 12.19 -4.49
N LEU A 88 -16.31 10.93 -4.53
CA LEU A 88 -16.49 10.05 -5.69
C LEU A 88 -17.97 9.75 -5.94
N LEU A 89 -18.75 9.49 -4.87
CA LEU A 89 -20.20 9.29 -4.97
C LEU A 89 -20.92 10.56 -5.44
N GLU A 90 -20.59 11.72 -4.86
CA GLU A 90 -21.21 13.00 -5.19
C GLU A 90 -21.02 13.42 -6.65
N ARG A 91 -19.85 13.13 -7.23
CA ARG A 91 -19.57 13.44 -8.64
C ARG A 91 -20.00 12.36 -9.63
N GLY A 92 -20.69 11.31 -9.18
CA GLY A 92 -21.13 10.19 -10.02
C GLY A 92 -20.00 9.29 -10.52
N ALA A 93 -18.80 9.35 -9.92
CA ALA A 93 -17.65 8.50 -10.28
C ALA A 93 -17.59 7.19 -9.49
N ALA A 94 -18.53 6.99 -8.56
CA ALA A 94 -18.72 5.75 -7.81
C ALA A 94 -20.21 5.53 -7.55
N TYR A 95 -20.60 4.29 -7.24
CA TYR A 95 -21.96 3.93 -6.87
C TYR A 95 -21.93 2.98 -5.67
N ARG A 96 -23.07 2.87 -4.96
CA ARG A 96 -23.23 1.91 -3.87
C ARG A 96 -23.62 0.55 -4.43
N CYS A 97 -22.85 -0.48 -4.12
CA CYS A 97 -23.18 -1.86 -4.43
C CYS A 97 -23.82 -2.52 -3.20
N PHE A 98 -24.94 -3.19 -3.40
CA PHE A 98 -25.67 -3.91 -2.35
C PHE A 98 -25.64 -5.42 -2.57
N CYS A 99 -24.85 -5.89 -3.52
CA CYS A 99 -24.75 -7.31 -3.81
C CYS A 99 -24.17 -8.07 -2.62
N THR A 100 -24.75 -9.21 -2.31
CA THR A 100 -24.22 -10.11 -1.28
C THR A 100 -23.00 -10.87 -1.80
N PRO A 101 -22.13 -11.41 -0.92
CA PRO A 101 -21.04 -12.28 -1.35
C PRO A 101 -21.50 -13.46 -2.22
N ASP A 102 -22.64 -14.07 -1.89
CA ASP A 102 -23.21 -15.20 -2.64
C ASP A 102 -23.66 -14.78 -4.05
N GLU A 103 -24.27 -13.59 -4.19
CA GLU A 103 -24.65 -13.04 -5.50
C GLU A 103 -23.42 -12.75 -6.37
N ILE A 104 -22.33 -12.25 -5.76
CA ILE A 104 -21.07 -12.00 -6.48
C ILE A 104 -20.45 -13.32 -6.95
N GLU A 105 -20.46 -14.34 -6.09
CA GLU A 105 -19.94 -15.68 -6.42
C GLU A 105 -20.76 -16.37 -7.52
N ALA A 106 -22.10 -16.29 -7.45
CA ALA A 106 -22.98 -16.83 -8.49
C ALA A 106 -22.69 -16.19 -9.86
N ARG A 107 -22.60 -14.85 -9.92
CA ARG A 107 -22.26 -14.13 -11.17
C ARG A 107 -20.87 -14.49 -11.70
N ARG A 108 -19.89 -14.74 -10.82
CA ARG A 108 -18.56 -15.21 -11.23
C ARG A 108 -18.65 -16.57 -11.92
N ARG A 109 -19.35 -17.53 -11.33
CA ARG A 109 -19.54 -18.86 -11.91
C ARG A 109 -20.25 -18.83 -13.26
N GLU A 110 -21.26 -17.99 -13.40
CA GLU A 110 -21.96 -17.79 -14.67
C GLU A 110 -21.05 -17.23 -15.78
N ALA A 111 -20.11 -16.33 -15.44
CA ALA A 111 -19.19 -15.74 -16.39
C ALA A 111 -18.02 -16.66 -16.80
N GLU A 112 -17.71 -17.67 -15.99
CA GLU A 112 -16.65 -18.67 -16.25
C GLU A 112 -17.15 -19.89 -17.04
N ALA A 113 -18.47 -20.04 -17.20
CA ALA A 113 -19.14 -21.12 -17.94
C ALA A 113 -19.29 -20.80 -19.44
#